data_AF-A0A412JMR2-F1
#
_entry.id   AF-A0A412JMR2-F1
#
_cell.length_a   1.000
_cell.length_b   1.000
_cell.length_c   1.000
_cell.angle_alpha   90.00
_cell.angle_beta   90.00
_cell.angle_gamma   90.00
#
_symmetry.space_group_name_H-M   'P 1'
#
loop_
_entity.id
_entity.type
_entity.pdbx_description
1 polymer ?
#
loop_
_entity_poly.entity_id
_entity_poly.type
_entity_poly.pdbx_seq_one_letter_code
_entity_poly.pdbx_strand_id
1 'polypeptide(L)'
;MTEIEETLFNETFRIMTDATNKGLSKSGAEVTPGFRQKLEQGNAVFSAFKVHRMQNDIAAQLYDSNGVLKPFEQWKNDVHPMLDHHIGHWLRTEYNTAVIRARQAADWQRFEQYADILPNLEWMPSTSANPGADHKVFWGTILPISHPFWNMHRPGDRWNCKCSLSATDEPPTGAPRSNDPKDRPAPGLDNNPGVDGKLFSDTHPYIANAYEGAKDAVMTFLKNYFPDYAKVKVEPQHDQDGKYSERTKEIKKEARAELQGTTLVHPEFKGEIAISRRSIDEWTNQPHVHYAHKNELIFQIGSVLKKAKYLGYGKDASPKPGSKWVHLFEIKILGDKSWIVVKEYEDGSKILYSISDSPNILNQLKEK
;
A
#
# COMPACT_ATOMS: atom_id res chain seq x y z
N MET A 1 -19.38 -7.56 -13.28
CA MET A 1 -18.25 -8.49 -13.04
C MET A 1 -17.79 -8.31 -11.61
N THR A 2 -17.58 -9.41 -10.89
CA THR A 2 -17.27 -9.43 -9.44
C THR A 2 -15.79 -9.67 -9.12
N GLU A 3 -14.95 -9.84 -10.13
CA GLU A 3 -13.50 -10.07 -10.00
C GLU A 3 -12.74 -8.86 -10.54
N ILE A 4 -11.51 -8.63 -10.09
CA ILE A 4 -10.64 -7.57 -10.61
C ILE A 4 -9.73 -8.18 -11.68
N GLU A 5 -9.67 -7.61 -12.88
CA GLU A 5 -8.72 -8.05 -13.90
C GLU A 5 -7.28 -7.72 -13.45
N GLU A 6 -6.50 -8.77 -13.18
CA GLU A 6 -5.22 -8.66 -12.50
C GLU A 6 -4.15 -7.94 -13.34
N THR A 7 -4.15 -8.11 -14.66
CA THR A 7 -3.15 -7.50 -15.54
C THR A 7 -3.28 -5.99 -15.55
N LEU A 8 -4.51 -5.51 -15.70
CA LEU A 8 -4.87 -4.11 -15.69
C LEU A 8 -4.67 -3.49 -14.31
N PHE A 9 -4.96 -4.25 -13.25
CA PHE A 9 -4.60 -3.84 -11.89
C PHE A 9 -3.11 -3.63 -11.75
N ASN A 10 -2.29 -4.60 -12.18
CA ASN A 10 -0.83 -4.54 -12.07
C ASN A 10 -0.27 -3.29 -12.76
N GLU A 11 -0.75 -2.98 -13.97
CA GLU A 11 -0.26 -1.82 -14.71
C GLU A 11 -0.75 -0.49 -14.10
N THR A 12 -2.02 -0.42 -13.70
CA THR A 12 -2.56 0.77 -13.03
C THR A 12 -1.82 1.03 -11.72
N PHE A 13 -1.64 -0.01 -10.91
CA PHE A 13 -0.94 0.05 -9.64
C PHE A 13 0.53 0.45 -9.82
N ARG A 14 1.22 -0.11 -10.82
CA ARG A 14 2.60 0.28 -11.17
C ARG A 14 2.68 1.78 -11.49
N ILE A 15 1.78 2.31 -12.32
CA ILE A 15 1.75 3.74 -12.68
C ILE A 15 1.54 4.63 -11.45
N MET A 16 0.63 4.26 -10.55
CA MET A 16 0.35 5.02 -9.33
C MET A 16 1.52 4.96 -8.33
N THR A 17 2.17 3.80 -8.22
CA THR A 17 3.38 3.62 -7.40
C THR A 17 4.54 4.42 -7.97
N ASP A 18 4.74 4.45 -9.28
CA ASP A 18 5.76 5.28 -9.94
C ASP A 18 5.50 6.78 -9.71
N ALA A 19 4.23 7.21 -9.79
CA ALA A 19 3.82 8.57 -9.47
C ALA A 19 4.20 8.94 -8.03
N THR A 20 3.88 8.05 -7.10
CA THR A 20 4.17 8.21 -5.67
C THR A 20 5.67 8.30 -5.44
N ASN A 21 6.46 7.35 -5.95
CA ASN A 21 7.91 7.33 -5.85
C ASN A 21 8.55 8.62 -6.35
N LYS A 22 8.10 9.11 -7.51
CA LYS A 22 8.54 10.39 -8.08
C LYS A 22 8.15 11.60 -7.24
N GLY A 23 7.01 11.54 -6.53
CA GLY A 23 6.61 12.56 -5.57
C GLY A 23 7.53 12.58 -4.35
N LEU A 24 7.72 11.41 -3.72
CA LEU A 24 8.57 11.24 -2.55
C LEU A 24 10.01 11.69 -2.82
N SER A 25 10.59 11.30 -3.97
CA SER A 25 11.95 11.68 -4.35
C SER A 25 12.16 13.20 -4.55
N LYS A 26 11.07 13.99 -4.67
CA LYS A 26 11.12 15.45 -4.85
C LYS A 26 10.96 16.25 -3.55
N SER A 27 10.54 15.62 -2.45
CA SER A 27 10.34 16.30 -1.16
C SER A 27 11.66 16.54 -0.42
N GLY A 28 12.65 15.65 -0.61
CA GLY A 28 13.89 15.62 0.16
C GLY A 28 13.69 15.23 1.63
N ALA A 29 12.45 14.99 2.07
CA ALA A 29 12.15 14.46 3.40
C ALA A 29 12.48 12.97 3.47
N GLU A 30 12.95 12.54 4.64
CA GLU A 30 13.07 11.12 4.95
C GLU A 30 11.69 10.55 5.23
N VAL A 31 11.36 9.47 4.53
CA VAL A 31 10.04 8.82 4.61
C VAL A 31 10.23 7.46 5.25
N THR A 32 9.54 7.22 6.37
CA THR A 32 9.62 5.94 7.07
C THR A 32 9.04 4.82 6.18
N PRO A 33 9.55 3.58 6.34
CA PRO A 33 8.99 2.42 5.64
C PRO A 33 7.47 2.24 5.88
N GLY A 34 7.01 2.47 7.11
CA GLY A 34 5.58 2.39 7.46
C GLY A 34 4.72 3.43 6.74
N PHE A 35 5.21 4.67 6.60
CA PHE A 35 4.46 5.68 5.84
C PHE A 35 4.44 5.39 4.34
N ARG A 36 5.58 4.97 3.76
CA ARG A 36 5.66 4.54 2.36
C ARG A 36 4.67 3.41 2.05
N GLN A 37 4.50 2.50 2.99
CA GLN A 37 3.53 1.43 2.87
C GLN A 37 2.08 1.93 2.88
N LYS A 38 1.70 2.86 3.76
CA LYS A 38 0.33 3.41 3.74
C LYS A 38 0.00 3.98 2.37
N LEU A 39 0.96 4.70 1.77
CA LEU A 39 0.84 5.21 0.41
C LEU A 39 0.66 4.10 -0.62
N GLU A 40 1.44 3.03 -0.54
CA GLU A 40 1.30 1.87 -1.41
C GLU A 40 -0.05 1.17 -1.26
N GLN A 41 -0.53 0.97 -0.03
CA GLN A 41 -1.85 0.40 0.25
C GLN A 41 -2.97 1.29 -0.29
N GLY A 42 -2.86 2.60 -0.12
CA GLY A 42 -3.78 3.57 -0.72
C GLY A 42 -3.80 3.49 -2.24
N ASN A 43 -2.62 3.37 -2.87
CA ASN A 43 -2.51 3.20 -4.32
C ASN A 43 -3.14 1.89 -4.79
N ALA A 44 -2.94 0.79 -4.05
CA ALA A 44 -3.53 -0.50 -4.39
C ALA A 44 -5.07 -0.45 -4.35
N VAL A 45 -5.64 0.15 -3.29
CA VAL A 45 -7.10 0.36 -3.18
C VAL A 45 -7.62 1.21 -4.33
N PHE A 46 -7.00 2.37 -4.57
CA PHE A 46 -7.42 3.25 -5.67
C PHE A 46 -7.35 2.56 -7.03
N SER A 47 -6.27 1.84 -7.30
CA SER A 47 -6.06 1.11 -8.55
C SER A 47 -7.10 0.01 -8.74
N ALA A 48 -7.38 -0.78 -7.70
CA ALA A 48 -8.39 -1.83 -7.77
C ALA A 48 -9.80 -1.27 -8.05
N PHE A 49 -10.19 -0.16 -7.40
CA PHE A 49 -11.47 0.50 -7.69
C PHE A 49 -11.53 1.11 -9.09
N LYS A 50 -10.43 1.72 -9.57
CA LYS A 50 -10.34 2.24 -10.94
C LYS A 50 -10.53 1.11 -11.97
N VAL A 51 -9.83 -0.01 -11.79
CA VAL A 51 -9.94 -1.18 -12.67
C VAL A 51 -11.34 -1.77 -12.62
N HIS A 52 -11.90 -1.96 -11.42
CA HIS A 52 -13.26 -2.44 -11.26
C HIS A 52 -14.28 -1.55 -11.97
N ARG A 53 -14.13 -0.23 -11.87
CA ARG A 53 -15.00 0.73 -12.56
C ARG A 53 -14.86 0.57 -14.07
N MET A 54 -13.64 0.70 -14.60
CA MET A 54 -13.38 0.67 -16.03
C MET A 54 -13.86 -0.64 -16.68
N GLN A 55 -13.53 -1.80 -16.11
CA GLN A 55 -13.92 -3.09 -16.68
C GLN A 55 -15.45 -3.27 -16.70
N ASN A 56 -16.16 -2.76 -15.68
CA ASN A 56 -17.62 -2.88 -15.60
C ASN A 56 -18.31 -1.88 -16.53
N ASP A 57 -17.75 -0.68 -16.68
CA ASP A 57 -18.24 0.26 -17.68
C ASP A 57 -18.13 -0.33 -19.11
N ILE A 58 -17.03 -1.02 -19.42
CA ILE A 58 -16.83 -1.72 -20.71
C ILE A 58 -17.83 -2.88 -20.87
N ALA A 59 -17.98 -3.70 -19.82
CA ALA A 59 -18.90 -4.85 -19.85
C ALA A 59 -20.36 -4.42 -19.99
N ALA A 60 -20.75 -3.29 -19.40
CA ALA A 60 -22.10 -2.73 -19.51
C ALA A 60 -22.49 -2.35 -20.95
N GLN A 61 -21.50 -2.19 -21.86
CA GLN A 61 -21.77 -1.88 -23.27
C GLN A 61 -21.96 -3.09 -24.16
N LEU A 62 -21.79 -4.33 -23.67
CA LEU A 62 -21.85 -5.55 -24.48
C LEU A 62 -23.21 -5.78 -25.14
N TYR A 63 -24.29 -5.44 -24.43
CA TYR A 63 -25.65 -5.66 -24.88
C TYR A 63 -26.33 -4.34 -25.23
N ASP A 64 -27.24 -4.36 -26.19
CA ASP A 64 -28.13 -3.23 -26.46
C ASP A 64 -29.28 -3.14 -25.45
N SER A 65 -30.18 -2.16 -25.62
CA SER A 65 -31.33 -1.96 -24.73
C SER A 65 -32.33 -3.12 -24.73
N ASN A 66 -32.28 -4.00 -25.73
CA ASN A 66 -33.14 -5.18 -25.84
C ASN A 66 -32.46 -6.45 -25.30
N GLY A 67 -31.23 -6.34 -24.77
CA GLY A 67 -30.46 -7.48 -24.27
C GLY A 67 -29.78 -8.29 -25.38
N VAL A 68 -29.68 -7.76 -26.60
CA VAL A 68 -29.01 -8.44 -27.72
C VAL A 68 -27.52 -8.10 -27.72
N LEU A 69 -26.66 -9.11 -27.88
CA LEU A 69 -25.21 -8.92 -27.94
C LEU A 69 -24.84 -8.08 -29.17
N LYS A 70 -24.13 -6.98 -28.96
CA LYS A 70 -23.70 -6.10 -30.05
C LYS A 70 -22.61 -6.76 -30.90
N PRO A 71 -22.55 -6.50 -32.22
CA PRO A 71 -21.39 -6.84 -33.04
C PRO A 71 -20.12 -6.19 -32.50
N PHE A 72 -18.98 -6.89 -32.63
CA PHE A 72 -17.70 -6.45 -32.06
C PHE A 72 -17.30 -5.02 -32.44
N GLU A 73 -17.40 -4.65 -33.72
CA GLU A 73 -17.02 -3.30 -34.17
C GLU A 73 -17.93 -2.21 -33.59
N GLN A 74 -19.22 -2.51 -33.40
CA GLN A 74 -20.13 -1.57 -32.75
C GLN A 74 -19.76 -1.39 -31.27
N TRP A 75 -19.62 -2.51 -30.53
CA TRP A 75 -19.21 -2.46 -29.12
C TRP A 75 -17.88 -1.73 -28.92
N LYS A 76 -16.88 -2.02 -29.76
CA LYS A 76 -15.56 -1.37 -29.74
C LYS A 76 -15.67 0.15 -29.93
N ASN A 77 -16.49 0.60 -30.89
CA ASN A 77 -16.72 2.02 -31.12
C ASN A 77 -17.47 2.68 -29.95
N ASP A 78 -18.44 1.98 -29.35
CA ASP A 78 -19.20 2.49 -28.21
C ASP A 78 -18.32 2.68 -26.96
N VAL A 79 -17.37 1.78 -26.70
CA VAL A 79 -16.50 1.85 -25.51
C VAL A 79 -15.29 2.78 -25.71
N HIS A 80 -14.86 3.02 -26.95
CA HIS A 80 -13.61 3.74 -27.23
C HIS A 80 -13.52 5.13 -26.59
N PRO A 81 -14.53 6.02 -26.68
CA PRO A 81 -14.46 7.35 -26.07
C PRO A 81 -14.25 7.29 -24.55
N MET A 82 -14.91 6.35 -23.87
CA MET A 82 -14.79 6.19 -22.43
C MET A 82 -13.44 5.57 -22.04
N LEU A 83 -12.95 4.61 -22.82
CA LEU A 83 -11.61 4.05 -22.64
C LEU A 83 -10.53 5.13 -22.76
N ASP A 84 -10.61 6.01 -23.76
CA ASP A 84 -9.67 7.11 -23.96
C ASP A 84 -9.60 8.05 -22.74
N HIS A 85 -10.74 8.31 -22.10
CA HIS A 85 -10.76 9.05 -20.84
C HIS A 85 -10.05 8.29 -19.72
N HIS A 86 -10.40 7.01 -19.51
CA HIS A 86 -9.84 6.19 -18.43
C HIS A 86 -8.32 6.01 -18.52
N ILE A 87 -7.78 5.81 -19.73
CA ILE A 87 -6.36 5.48 -19.96
C ILE A 87 -5.52 6.69 -20.43
N GLY A 88 -6.16 7.77 -20.87
CA GLY A 88 -5.50 8.99 -21.34
C GLY A 88 -5.71 10.16 -20.39
N HIS A 89 -6.80 10.90 -20.58
CA HIS A 89 -7.04 12.19 -19.93
C HIS A 89 -7.15 12.10 -18.39
N TRP A 90 -7.93 11.16 -17.88
CA TRP A 90 -8.09 10.96 -16.43
C TRP A 90 -6.83 10.39 -15.82
N LEU A 91 -6.24 9.37 -16.44
CA LEU A 91 -4.99 8.77 -15.94
C LEU A 91 -3.85 9.77 -15.82
N ARG A 92 -3.69 10.67 -16.80
CA ARG A 92 -2.70 11.75 -16.72
C ARG A 92 -2.96 12.69 -15.54
N THR A 93 -4.22 13.03 -15.28
CA THR A 93 -4.62 13.94 -14.19
C THR A 93 -4.41 13.30 -12.83
N GLU A 94 -4.81 12.02 -12.70
CA GLU A 94 -4.59 11.19 -11.51
C GLU A 94 -3.10 11.03 -11.22
N TYR A 95 -2.30 10.66 -12.24
CA TYR A 95 -0.84 10.53 -12.10
C TYR A 95 -0.19 11.82 -11.60
N ASN A 96 -0.49 12.96 -12.23
CA ASN A 96 0.10 14.24 -11.83
C ASN A 96 -0.33 14.65 -10.42
N THR A 97 -1.60 14.40 -10.06
CA THR A 97 -2.12 14.67 -8.72
C THR A 97 -1.46 13.77 -7.68
N ALA A 98 -1.26 12.48 -7.97
CA ALA A 98 -0.54 11.56 -7.11
C ALA A 98 0.92 11.98 -6.88
N VAL A 99 1.65 12.41 -7.91
CA VAL A 99 3.02 12.95 -7.77
C VAL A 99 3.04 14.14 -6.81
N ILE A 100 2.10 15.08 -6.97
CA ILE A 100 2.04 16.30 -6.16
C ILE A 100 1.67 15.97 -4.71
N ARG A 101 0.60 15.18 -4.51
CA ARG A 101 0.12 14.82 -3.17
C ARG A 101 1.12 13.95 -2.42
N ALA A 102 1.80 13.01 -3.08
CA ALA A 102 2.85 12.20 -2.45
C ALA A 102 4.05 13.06 -2.00
N ARG A 103 4.48 14.03 -2.82
CA ARG A 103 5.53 14.98 -2.41
C ARG A 103 5.12 15.74 -1.15
N GLN A 104 3.93 16.33 -1.16
CA GLN A 104 3.47 17.14 -0.02
C GLN A 104 3.17 16.28 1.22
N ALA A 105 2.78 15.02 1.04
CA ALA A 105 2.61 14.06 2.13
C ALA A 105 3.95 13.69 2.79
N ALA A 106 5.04 13.60 2.01
CA ALA A 106 6.39 13.48 2.58
C ALA A 106 6.84 14.77 3.28
N ASP A 107 6.54 15.95 2.71
CA ASP A 107 6.80 17.22 3.39
C ASP A 107 6.03 17.31 4.73
N TRP A 108 4.81 16.75 4.80
CA TRP A 108 4.00 16.65 6.01
C TRP A 108 4.71 15.86 7.12
N GLN A 109 5.28 14.70 6.80
CA GLN A 109 6.04 13.90 7.76
C GLN A 109 7.21 14.70 8.37
N ARG A 110 7.89 15.51 7.54
CA ARG A 110 8.93 16.43 8.03
C ARG A 110 8.35 17.52 8.94
N PHE A 111 7.18 18.07 8.62
CA PHE A 111 6.55 19.08 9.48
C PHE A 111 6.21 18.52 10.86
N GLU A 112 5.74 17.27 10.93
CA GLU A 112 5.45 16.61 12.21
C GLU A 112 6.72 16.39 13.05
N GLN A 113 7.86 16.09 12.41
CA GLN A 113 9.15 15.92 13.10
C GLN A 113 9.66 17.20 13.77
N TYR A 114 9.35 18.37 13.21
CA TYR A 114 9.82 19.68 13.71
C TYR A 114 8.72 20.48 14.43
N ALA A 115 7.59 19.86 14.74
CA ALA A 115 6.42 20.54 15.31
C ALA A 115 6.66 21.10 16.73
N ASP A 116 7.72 20.66 17.41
CA ASP A 116 8.16 21.20 18.70
C ASP A 116 8.78 22.60 18.57
N ILE A 117 9.40 22.90 17.42
CA ILE A 117 10.04 24.19 17.12
C ILE A 117 9.15 25.06 16.21
N LEU A 118 8.54 24.45 15.19
CA LEU A 118 7.69 25.11 14.20
C LEU A 118 6.27 24.49 14.24
N PRO A 119 5.46 24.81 15.26
CA PRO A 119 4.19 24.12 15.51
C PRO A 119 3.08 24.46 14.51
N ASN A 120 3.25 25.51 13.71
CA ASN A 120 2.23 26.03 12.80
C ASN A 120 2.62 25.83 11.34
N LEU A 121 1.61 25.75 10.48
CA LEU A 121 1.76 25.71 9.03
C LEU A 121 1.13 26.95 8.41
N GLU A 122 1.82 27.56 7.45
CA GLU A 122 1.31 28.64 6.61
C GLU A 122 0.93 28.11 5.22
N TRP A 123 -0.27 28.46 4.75
CA TRP A 123 -0.68 28.21 3.37
C TRP A 123 -0.02 29.19 2.39
N MET A 124 0.92 28.69 1.61
CA MET A 124 1.68 29.53 0.66
C MET A 124 0.92 29.75 -0.66
N PRO A 125 1.13 30.91 -1.33
CA PRO A 125 0.61 31.16 -2.66
C PRO A 125 1.00 30.08 -3.68
N SER A 126 0.13 29.86 -4.67
CA SER A 126 0.38 28.89 -5.74
C SER A 126 1.51 29.33 -6.66
N THR A 127 2.32 28.37 -7.12
CA THR A 127 3.31 28.58 -8.19
C THR A 127 2.71 28.42 -9.60
N SER A 128 1.39 28.23 -9.71
CA SER A 128 0.71 28.17 -11.02
C SER A 128 0.75 29.53 -11.73
N ALA A 129 0.93 29.52 -13.06
CA ALA A 129 0.82 30.73 -13.87
C ALA A 129 -0.60 31.35 -13.81
N ASN A 130 -1.63 30.48 -13.70
CA ASN A 130 -3.03 30.86 -13.56
C ASN A 130 -3.58 30.21 -12.28
N PRO A 131 -3.44 30.85 -11.10
CA PRO A 131 -3.97 30.31 -9.86
C PRO A 131 -5.49 30.51 -9.76
N GLY A 132 -6.20 29.44 -9.42
CA GLY A 132 -7.65 29.49 -9.15
C GLY A 132 -8.00 30.43 -8.01
N ALA A 133 -9.12 31.15 -8.13
CA ALA A 133 -9.57 32.11 -7.12
C ALA A 133 -10.07 31.44 -5.83
N ASP A 134 -10.51 30.18 -5.94
CA ASP A 134 -11.00 29.32 -4.86
C ASP A 134 -9.98 29.09 -3.74
N HIS A 135 -8.68 29.10 -4.05
CA HIS A 135 -7.64 28.93 -3.02
C HIS A 135 -6.95 30.22 -2.59
N LYS A 136 -7.16 31.34 -3.30
CA LYS A 136 -6.53 32.62 -2.94
C LYS A 136 -6.98 33.10 -1.55
N VAL A 137 -8.22 32.78 -1.18
CA VAL A 137 -8.81 33.13 0.12
C VAL A 137 -8.11 32.42 1.30
N PHE A 138 -7.36 31.35 1.04
CA PHE A 138 -6.65 30.61 2.07
C PHE A 138 -5.17 31.00 2.20
N TRP A 139 -4.60 31.78 1.26
CA TRP A 139 -3.19 32.17 1.31
C TRP A 139 -2.89 33.03 2.56
N GLY A 140 -1.79 32.71 3.24
CA GLY A 140 -1.41 33.35 4.53
C GLY A 140 -2.20 32.82 5.74
N THR A 141 -3.02 31.78 5.57
CA THR A 141 -3.63 31.08 6.71
C THR A 141 -2.54 30.37 7.50
N ILE A 142 -2.39 30.73 8.77
CA ILE A 142 -1.46 30.10 9.71
C ILE A 142 -2.28 29.39 10.79
N LEU A 143 -2.10 28.07 10.91
CA LEU A 143 -2.79 27.25 11.90
C LEU A 143 -1.84 26.18 12.47
N PRO A 144 -2.08 25.71 13.71
CA PRO A 144 -1.36 24.56 14.26
C PRO A 144 -1.40 23.38 13.31
N ILE A 145 -0.31 22.60 13.24
CA ILE A 145 -0.23 21.40 12.39
C ILE A 145 -1.38 20.41 12.65
N SER A 146 -1.82 20.31 13.90
CA SER A 146 -2.92 19.44 14.34
C SER A 146 -4.33 19.99 14.07
N HIS A 147 -4.44 21.20 13.49
CA HIS A 147 -5.74 21.84 13.28
C HIS A 147 -6.56 21.08 12.21
N PRO A 148 -7.84 20.76 12.46
CA PRO A 148 -8.65 19.91 11.58
C PRO A 148 -8.89 20.48 10.17
N PHE A 149 -8.76 21.80 10.00
CA PHE A 149 -8.79 22.45 8.69
C PHE A 149 -7.83 21.79 7.69
N TRP A 150 -6.63 21.43 8.13
CA TRP A 150 -5.65 20.80 7.26
C TRP A 150 -6.10 19.43 6.77
N ASN A 151 -6.81 18.66 7.60
CA ASN A 151 -7.24 17.30 7.26
C ASN A 151 -8.14 17.24 6.01
N MET A 152 -8.86 18.32 5.75
CA MET A 152 -9.78 18.41 4.61
C MET A 152 -9.13 19.08 3.38
N HIS A 153 -8.27 20.07 3.61
CA HIS A 153 -7.77 20.92 2.54
C HIS A 153 -6.36 20.55 2.06
N ARG A 154 -5.58 19.83 2.88
CA ARG A 154 -4.16 19.57 2.64
C ARG A 154 -3.76 18.15 2.98
N PRO A 155 -2.78 17.57 2.27
CA PRO A 155 -2.16 18.05 1.03
C PRO A 155 -3.02 18.01 -0.25
N GLY A 156 -3.38 19.18 -0.79
CA GLY A 156 -3.84 19.37 -2.16
C GLY A 156 -5.27 18.90 -2.48
N ASP A 157 -6.27 19.60 -1.99
CA ASP A 157 -7.72 19.38 -2.17
C ASP A 157 -8.33 19.77 -3.54
N ARG A 158 -7.48 20.05 -4.54
CA ARG A 158 -7.84 20.24 -5.95
C ARG A 158 -6.92 19.45 -6.86
N TRP A 159 -7.47 18.96 -7.96
CA TRP A 159 -6.71 18.29 -9.01
C TRP A 159 -5.57 19.19 -9.49
N ASN A 160 -4.35 18.67 -9.45
CA ASN A 160 -3.12 19.40 -9.82
C ASN A 160 -2.86 20.70 -9.03
N CYS A 161 -3.34 20.83 -7.79
CA CYS A 161 -3.08 22.00 -6.95
C CYS A 161 -1.57 22.22 -6.69
N LYS A 162 -1.04 23.39 -7.01
CA LYS A 162 0.38 23.74 -6.79
C LYS A 162 0.65 24.63 -5.57
N CYS A 163 -0.34 24.82 -4.70
CA CYS A 163 -0.12 25.55 -3.45
C CYS A 163 0.74 24.67 -2.51
N SER A 164 1.68 25.24 -1.78
CA SER A 164 2.49 24.53 -0.77
C SER A 164 2.09 24.94 0.65
N LEU A 165 2.71 24.31 1.64
CA LEU A 165 2.73 24.75 3.03
C LEU A 165 4.16 25.11 3.43
N SER A 166 4.32 26.02 4.38
CA SER A 166 5.59 26.29 5.06
C SER A 166 5.42 26.10 6.56
N ALA A 167 6.39 25.49 7.24
CA ALA A 167 6.40 25.44 8.70
C ALA A 167 6.84 26.78 9.28
N THR A 168 6.26 27.19 10.40
CA THR A 168 6.50 28.48 11.04
C THR A 168 6.20 28.43 12.55
N ASP A 169 6.83 29.31 13.32
CA ASP A 169 6.53 29.62 14.71
C ASP A 169 5.63 30.86 14.88
N GLU A 170 5.28 31.53 13.78
CA GLU A 170 4.37 32.67 13.77
C GLU A 170 2.99 32.30 14.35
N PRO A 171 2.31 33.23 15.06
CA PRO A 171 1.05 32.93 15.73
C PRO A 171 -0.08 32.60 14.73
N PRO A 172 -1.02 31.70 15.08
CA PRO A 172 -2.14 31.38 14.21
C PRO A 172 -2.98 32.60 13.83
N THR A 173 -3.33 32.73 12.55
CA THR A 173 -4.18 33.81 12.03
C THR A 173 -5.68 33.55 12.22
N GLY A 174 -6.04 32.34 12.67
CA GLY A 174 -7.41 31.86 12.83
C GLY A 174 -7.93 31.17 11.57
N ALA A 175 -8.83 30.19 11.75
CA ALA A 175 -9.30 29.37 10.62
C ALA A 175 -10.16 30.20 9.64
N PRO A 176 -9.92 30.10 8.32
CA PRO A 176 -10.73 30.78 7.32
C PRO A 176 -12.20 30.37 7.45
N ARG A 177 -13.09 31.35 7.50
CA ARG A 177 -14.54 31.12 7.45
C ARG A 177 -15.03 31.24 6.02
N SER A 178 -14.68 30.28 5.16
CA SER A 178 -15.36 30.15 3.88
C SER A 178 -16.36 28.99 3.91
N ASN A 179 -17.62 29.32 3.61
CA ASN A 179 -18.68 28.34 3.38
C ASN A 179 -19.04 28.26 1.88
N ASP A 180 -18.28 28.94 1.00
CA ASP A 180 -18.54 28.95 -0.43
C ASP A 180 -18.35 27.53 -0.99
N PRO A 181 -19.35 26.95 -1.68
CA PRO A 181 -19.21 25.65 -2.31
C PRO A 181 -17.97 25.49 -3.19
N LYS A 182 -17.51 26.58 -3.83
CA LYS A 182 -16.33 26.56 -4.71
C LYS A 182 -15.01 26.35 -3.96
N ASP A 183 -14.99 26.57 -2.65
CA ASP A 183 -13.79 26.44 -1.80
C ASP A 183 -13.73 25.07 -1.11
N ARG A 184 -14.78 24.24 -1.23
CA ARG A 184 -14.83 22.89 -0.62
C ARG A 184 -13.93 21.91 -1.36
N PRO A 185 -13.22 20.98 -0.69
CA PRO A 185 -12.40 19.97 -1.33
C PRO A 185 -13.10 19.21 -2.46
N ALA A 186 -12.34 18.87 -3.52
CA ALA A 186 -12.89 18.06 -4.61
C ALA A 186 -13.12 16.62 -4.13
N PRO A 187 -14.18 15.93 -4.60
CA PRO A 187 -14.39 14.53 -4.27
C PRO A 187 -13.17 13.67 -4.61
N GLY A 188 -12.74 12.84 -3.66
CA GLY A 188 -11.52 12.05 -3.74
C GLY A 188 -10.26 12.76 -3.28
N LEU A 189 -10.31 14.05 -2.93
CA LEU A 189 -9.14 14.84 -2.48
C LEU A 189 -9.37 15.52 -1.11
N ASP A 190 -10.48 15.21 -0.45
CA ASP A 190 -10.98 15.69 0.83
C ASP A 190 -10.40 14.93 2.04
N ASN A 191 -9.10 14.63 1.97
CA ASN A 191 -8.37 13.93 3.01
C ASN A 191 -6.91 14.40 3.06
N ASN A 192 -6.20 14.01 4.12
CA ASN A 192 -4.78 14.31 4.33
C ASN A 192 -3.91 13.06 4.14
N PRO A 193 -3.29 12.86 2.96
CA PRO A 193 -2.37 11.77 2.69
C PRO A 193 -1.12 11.77 3.58
N GLY A 194 -0.75 12.92 4.16
CA GLY A 194 0.29 13.02 5.16
C GLY A 194 -0.04 12.28 6.45
N VAL A 195 -1.33 12.02 6.71
CA VAL A 195 -1.83 11.35 7.92
C VAL A 195 -2.31 9.94 7.61
N ASP A 196 -3.19 9.79 6.61
CA ASP A 196 -3.85 8.52 6.30
C ASP A 196 -3.16 7.70 5.19
N GLY A 197 -2.18 8.28 4.50
CA GLY A 197 -1.49 7.66 3.36
C GLY A 197 -2.38 7.40 2.13
N LYS A 198 -3.60 7.94 2.08
CA LYS A 198 -4.48 7.80 0.92
C LYS A 198 -4.27 9.00 0.00
N LEU A 199 -3.61 8.80 -1.15
CA LEU A 199 -3.50 9.88 -2.14
C LEU A 199 -4.86 10.32 -2.69
N PHE A 200 -5.84 9.42 -2.69
CA PHE A 200 -7.23 9.69 -3.02
C PHE A 200 -8.15 9.11 -1.94
N SER A 201 -9.13 9.88 -1.50
CA SER A 201 -10.09 9.50 -0.46
C SER A 201 -11.19 8.57 -1.00
N ASP A 202 -11.99 8.04 -0.07
CA ASP A 202 -13.12 7.17 -0.38
C ASP A 202 -14.31 7.92 -1.00
N THR A 203 -14.29 9.25 -1.07
CA THR A 203 -15.31 10.04 -1.79
C THR A 203 -15.02 10.15 -3.29
N HIS A 204 -13.90 9.61 -3.77
CA HIS A 204 -13.58 9.56 -5.19
C HIS A 204 -14.67 8.81 -5.97
N PRO A 205 -15.09 9.25 -7.18
CA PRO A 205 -16.18 8.63 -7.94
C PRO A 205 -16.03 7.13 -8.20
N TYR A 206 -14.80 6.61 -8.35
CA TYR A 206 -14.55 5.17 -8.48
C TYR A 206 -14.98 4.35 -7.25
N ILE A 207 -15.06 4.98 -6.08
CA ILE A 207 -15.42 4.35 -4.80
C ILE A 207 -16.85 4.75 -4.41
N ALA A 208 -17.16 6.05 -4.41
CA ALA A 208 -18.46 6.58 -4.02
C ALA A 208 -19.60 6.11 -4.96
N ASN A 209 -19.32 6.01 -6.25
CA ASN A 209 -20.25 5.57 -7.29
C ASN A 209 -19.84 4.20 -7.87
N ALA A 210 -19.23 3.35 -7.04
CA ALA A 210 -18.82 2.03 -7.46
C ALA A 210 -20.05 1.15 -7.78
N TYR A 211 -19.88 0.22 -8.71
CA TYR A 211 -20.88 -0.81 -9.00
C TYR A 211 -21.17 -1.67 -7.75
N GLU A 212 -22.37 -2.26 -7.70
CA GLU A 212 -22.72 -3.20 -6.64
C GLU A 212 -21.71 -4.37 -6.57
N GLY A 213 -21.32 -4.75 -5.35
CA GLY A 213 -20.30 -5.77 -5.11
C GLY A 213 -18.84 -5.31 -5.30
N ALA A 214 -18.58 -4.08 -5.77
CA ALA A 214 -17.23 -3.58 -6.00
C ALA A 214 -16.34 -3.62 -4.76
N LYS A 215 -16.88 -3.24 -3.59
CA LYS A 215 -16.12 -3.22 -2.34
C LYS A 215 -15.65 -4.64 -1.98
N ASP A 216 -16.55 -5.62 -2.04
CA ASP A 216 -16.21 -7.02 -1.72
C ASP A 216 -15.23 -7.60 -2.73
N ALA A 217 -15.40 -7.30 -4.02
CA ALA A 217 -14.48 -7.68 -5.09
C ALA A 217 -13.06 -7.14 -4.84
N VAL A 218 -12.94 -5.83 -4.57
CA VAL A 218 -11.67 -5.17 -4.30
C VAL A 218 -11.01 -5.73 -3.03
N MET A 219 -11.76 -5.86 -1.94
CA MET A 219 -11.19 -6.35 -0.68
C MET A 219 -10.75 -7.81 -0.77
N THR A 220 -11.53 -8.65 -1.46
CA THR A 220 -11.17 -10.05 -1.69
C THR A 220 -9.94 -10.16 -2.58
N PHE A 221 -9.89 -9.38 -3.65
CA PHE A 221 -8.74 -9.33 -4.55
C PHE A 221 -7.48 -8.87 -3.82
N LEU A 222 -7.53 -7.75 -3.09
CA LEU A 222 -6.36 -7.23 -2.37
C LEU A 222 -5.89 -8.16 -1.26
N LYS A 223 -6.79 -8.83 -0.54
CA LYS A 223 -6.43 -9.88 0.43
C LYS A 223 -5.70 -11.05 -0.22
N ASN A 224 -6.00 -11.36 -1.48
CA ASN A 224 -5.33 -12.42 -2.21
C ASN A 224 -3.99 -11.96 -2.78
N TYR A 225 -3.95 -10.74 -3.31
CA TYR A 225 -2.78 -10.14 -3.94
C TYR A 225 -1.71 -9.75 -2.91
N PHE A 226 -2.16 -9.23 -1.76
CA PHE A 226 -1.36 -8.88 -0.59
C PHE A 226 -1.93 -9.63 0.63
N PRO A 227 -1.54 -10.90 0.87
CA PRO A 227 -2.02 -11.63 2.04
C PRO A 227 -1.68 -10.91 3.36
N ASP A 228 -0.58 -10.16 3.34
CA ASP A 228 -0.04 -9.34 4.42
C ASP A 228 -0.68 -7.95 4.52
N TYR A 229 -1.68 -7.63 3.68
CA TYR A 229 -2.49 -6.40 3.81
C TYR A 229 -3.22 -6.33 5.17
N ALA A 230 -3.19 -7.42 5.94
CA ALA A 230 -3.59 -7.44 7.33
C ALA A 230 -2.91 -6.33 8.14
N LYS A 231 -3.73 -5.50 8.77
CA LYS A 231 -3.31 -4.40 9.64
C LYS A 231 -2.30 -4.89 10.68
N VAL A 232 -1.09 -4.30 10.67
CA VAL A 232 -0.20 -4.39 11.83
C VAL A 232 -0.83 -3.57 12.95
N LYS A 233 -0.98 -4.17 14.14
CA LYS A 233 -1.63 -3.51 15.29
C LYS A 233 -0.84 -2.30 15.79
N VAL A 234 0.48 -2.30 15.57
CA VAL A 234 1.41 -1.25 15.97
C VAL A 234 2.41 -1.00 14.84
N GLU A 235 2.26 0.12 14.14
CA GLU A 235 3.25 0.56 13.14
C GLU A 235 4.54 1.02 13.86
N PRO A 236 5.72 0.56 13.46
CA PRO A 236 6.96 1.08 14.02
C PRO A 236 7.22 2.49 13.50
N GLN A 237 7.37 3.44 14.42
CA GLN A 237 8.00 4.72 14.14
C GLN A 237 9.52 4.57 14.36
N HIS A 238 10.31 5.25 13.52
CA HIS A 238 11.77 5.12 13.43
C HIS A 238 12.52 5.60 14.70
N ASP A 239 11.79 6.11 15.69
CA ASP A 239 12.25 6.78 16.91
C ASP A 239 11.77 6.11 18.22
N GLN A 240 10.92 5.07 18.16
CA GLN A 240 10.34 4.40 19.34
C GLN A 240 10.69 2.91 19.40
N ASP A 241 11.99 2.59 19.50
CA ASP A 241 12.50 1.22 19.66
C ASP A 241 11.87 0.43 20.83
N GLY A 242 11.36 1.13 21.86
CA GLY A 242 10.75 0.54 23.05
C GLY A 242 9.43 -0.21 22.77
N LYS A 243 8.48 0.41 22.07
CA LYS A 243 7.11 -0.13 21.91
C LYS A 243 7.07 -1.36 21.03
N TYR A 244 7.87 -1.39 19.97
CA TYR A 244 7.87 -2.54 19.06
C TYR A 244 8.59 -3.76 19.65
N SER A 245 9.60 -3.54 20.50
CA SER A 245 10.24 -4.61 21.27
C SER A 245 9.23 -5.34 22.18
N GLU A 246 8.30 -4.60 22.80
CA GLU A 246 7.20 -5.17 23.57
C GLU A 246 6.25 -5.98 22.68
N ARG A 247 5.80 -5.42 21.55
CA ARG A 247 4.92 -6.15 20.62
C ARG A 247 5.58 -7.43 20.09
N THR A 248 6.88 -7.43 19.82
CA THR A 248 7.59 -8.65 19.39
C THR A 248 7.55 -9.75 20.46
N LYS A 249 7.61 -9.38 21.75
CA LYS A 249 7.47 -10.34 22.86
C LYS A 249 6.05 -10.90 22.93
N GLU A 250 5.04 -10.06 22.72
CA GLU A 250 3.64 -10.48 22.65
C GLU A 250 3.39 -11.44 21.49
N ILE A 251 3.84 -11.08 20.28
CA ILE A 251 3.73 -11.91 19.07
C ILE A 251 4.35 -13.29 19.32
N LYS A 252 5.56 -13.35 19.89
CA LYS A 252 6.19 -14.64 20.23
C LYS A 252 5.34 -15.47 21.18
N LYS A 253 4.74 -14.85 22.20
CA LYS A 253 3.89 -15.54 23.18
C LYS A 253 2.61 -16.07 22.53
N GLU A 254 1.91 -15.22 21.79
CA GLU A 254 0.68 -15.54 21.05
C GLU A 254 0.94 -16.65 20.02
N ALA A 255 1.94 -16.47 19.15
CA ALA A 255 2.26 -17.44 18.10
C ALA A 255 2.71 -18.79 18.66
N ARG A 256 3.42 -18.85 19.80
CA ARG A 256 3.77 -20.11 20.45
C ARG A 256 2.55 -20.85 21.00
N ALA A 257 1.54 -20.12 21.48
CA ALA A 257 0.31 -20.73 21.97
C ALA A 257 -0.55 -21.28 20.83
N GLU A 258 -0.58 -20.60 19.69
CA GLU A 258 -1.46 -20.93 18.56
C GLU A 258 -0.83 -21.88 17.54
N LEU A 259 0.45 -21.70 17.22
CA LEU A 259 1.08 -22.33 16.05
C LEU A 259 2.10 -23.41 16.38
N GLN A 260 2.71 -23.39 17.58
CA GLN A 260 3.75 -24.35 17.93
C GLN A 260 3.19 -25.78 17.94
N GLY A 261 3.84 -26.69 17.21
CA GLY A 261 3.43 -28.09 17.09
C GLY A 261 2.38 -28.34 15.99
N THR A 262 1.92 -27.30 15.31
CA THR A 262 1.05 -27.45 14.13
C THR A 262 1.88 -27.71 12.88
N THR A 263 1.20 -28.15 11.81
CA THR A 263 1.81 -28.40 10.50
C THR A 263 1.12 -27.60 9.41
N LEU A 264 1.88 -27.24 8.39
CA LEU A 264 1.44 -26.53 7.20
C LEU A 264 1.57 -27.44 5.98
N VAL A 265 0.75 -27.17 4.96
CA VAL A 265 0.78 -27.86 3.67
C VAL A 265 0.85 -26.86 2.53
N HIS A 266 1.49 -27.26 1.44
CA HIS A 266 1.61 -26.45 0.23
C HIS A 266 1.28 -27.30 -1.00
N PRO A 267 0.50 -26.80 -1.98
CA PRO A 267 0.01 -27.61 -3.12
C PRO A 267 1.12 -28.26 -3.95
N GLU A 268 2.22 -27.53 -4.20
CA GLU A 268 3.35 -27.98 -5.03
C GLU A 268 4.51 -28.58 -4.24
N PHE A 269 4.38 -28.76 -2.92
CA PHE A 269 5.47 -29.24 -2.07
C PHE A 269 4.99 -30.42 -1.22
N LYS A 270 5.64 -31.58 -1.43
CA LYS A 270 5.22 -32.84 -0.82
C LYS A 270 5.62 -32.92 0.65
N GLY A 271 4.65 -33.20 1.49
CA GLY A 271 4.84 -33.42 2.92
C GLY A 271 4.35 -32.26 3.77
N GLU A 272 4.34 -32.49 5.08
CA GLU A 272 3.93 -31.50 6.06
C GLU A 272 5.12 -30.70 6.56
N ILE A 273 4.92 -29.40 6.78
CA ILE A 273 5.93 -28.47 7.30
C ILE A 273 5.58 -28.15 8.75
N ALA A 274 6.37 -28.65 9.69
CA ALA A 274 6.13 -28.41 11.11
C ALA A 274 6.54 -26.99 11.53
N ILE A 275 5.77 -26.42 12.47
CA ILE A 275 6.11 -25.17 13.15
C ILE A 275 6.64 -25.51 14.54
N SER A 276 7.94 -25.29 14.74
CA SER A 276 8.59 -25.47 16.04
C SER A 276 8.63 -24.15 16.82
N ARG A 277 8.96 -24.21 18.12
CA ARG A 277 9.29 -23.02 18.90
C ARG A 277 10.40 -22.21 18.24
N ARG A 278 11.41 -22.91 17.70
CA ARG A 278 12.54 -22.29 17.01
C ARG A 278 12.09 -21.59 15.73
N SER A 279 11.11 -22.12 15.02
CA SER A 279 10.53 -21.49 13.83
C SER A 279 10.03 -20.08 14.15
N ILE A 280 9.26 -19.95 15.25
CA ILE A 280 8.71 -18.66 15.71
C ILE A 280 9.83 -17.72 16.15
N ASP A 281 10.83 -18.24 16.87
CA ASP A 281 11.95 -17.43 17.36
C ASP A 281 12.84 -16.91 16.22
N GLU A 282 13.22 -17.76 15.27
CA GLU A 282 14.01 -17.39 14.10
C GLU A 282 13.23 -16.45 13.19
N TRP A 283 11.95 -16.73 12.94
CA TRP A 283 11.07 -15.85 12.15
C TRP A 283 11.03 -14.44 12.71
N THR A 284 10.79 -14.31 14.02
CA THR A 284 10.66 -12.99 14.66
C THR A 284 11.99 -12.27 14.87
N ASN A 285 13.08 -13.01 15.09
CA ASN A 285 14.41 -12.43 15.32
C ASN A 285 15.16 -12.03 14.04
N GLN A 286 14.89 -12.66 12.89
CA GLN A 286 15.66 -12.35 11.70
C GLN A 286 15.48 -10.89 11.27
N PRO A 287 16.58 -10.16 11.00
CA PRO A 287 16.51 -8.84 10.40
C PRO A 287 15.74 -8.89 9.09
N HIS A 288 14.87 -7.92 8.88
CA HIS A 288 14.11 -7.77 7.65
C HIS A 288 13.68 -6.31 7.52
N VAL A 289 13.73 -5.76 6.32
CA VAL A 289 13.31 -4.38 6.01
C VAL A 289 11.86 -4.09 6.46
N HIS A 290 11.02 -5.12 6.49
CA HIS A 290 9.59 -5.08 6.86
C HIS A 290 9.33 -5.88 8.14
N TYR A 291 10.23 -5.82 9.12
CA TYR A 291 10.19 -6.66 10.33
C TYR A 291 8.83 -6.65 11.06
N ALA A 292 8.10 -5.53 11.04
CA ALA A 292 6.76 -5.38 11.62
C ALA A 292 5.72 -6.28 11.00
N HIS A 293 5.60 -6.16 9.68
CA HIS A 293 4.67 -6.91 8.84
C HIS A 293 5.03 -8.38 8.84
N LYS A 294 6.32 -8.67 8.63
CA LYS A 294 6.88 -10.00 8.75
C LYS A 294 6.49 -10.65 10.08
N ASN A 295 6.66 -9.99 11.22
CA ASN A 295 6.35 -10.60 12.52
C ASN A 295 4.86 -10.91 12.69
N GLU A 296 3.96 -9.98 12.33
CA GLU A 296 2.51 -10.24 12.40
C GLU A 296 2.05 -11.27 11.37
N LEU A 297 2.79 -11.42 10.26
CA LEU A 297 2.47 -12.38 9.21
C LEU A 297 2.44 -13.84 9.70
N ILE A 298 3.13 -14.14 10.80
CA ILE A 298 3.21 -15.49 11.34
C ILE A 298 1.83 -16.08 11.65
N PHE A 299 0.85 -15.25 12.06
CA PHE A 299 -0.51 -15.70 12.36
C PHE A 299 -1.30 -16.12 11.11
N GLN A 300 -0.81 -15.75 9.92
CA GLN A 300 -1.43 -16.09 8.64
C GLN A 300 -0.57 -17.03 7.80
N ILE A 301 0.51 -17.56 8.38
CA ILE A 301 1.55 -18.30 7.68
C ILE A 301 1.01 -19.47 6.84
N GLY A 302 -0.04 -20.16 7.31
CA GLY A 302 -0.63 -21.25 6.54
C GLY A 302 -1.26 -20.78 5.23
N SER A 303 -1.97 -19.65 5.25
CA SER A 303 -2.58 -19.08 4.05
C SER A 303 -1.56 -18.44 3.11
N VAL A 304 -0.54 -17.80 3.68
CA VAL A 304 0.57 -17.16 2.97
C VAL A 304 1.38 -18.22 2.25
N LEU A 305 1.82 -19.25 2.98
CA LEU A 305 2.63 -20.32 2.43
C LEU A 305 1.86 -21.06 1.34
N LYS A 306 0.58 -21.40 1.54
CA LYS A 306 -0.24 -22.09 0.54
C LYS A 306 -0.31 -21.37 -0.81
N LYS A 307 -0.17 -20.04 -0.84
CA LYS A 307 -0.20 -19.20 -2.05
C LYS A 307 1.19 -18.80 -2.56
N ALA A 308 2.23 -19.05 -1.77
CA ALA A 308 3.59 -18.67 -2.11
C ALA A 308 4.05 -19.42 -3.35
N LYS A 309 4.90 -18.80 -4.16
CA LYS A 309 5.48 -19.46 -5.34
C LYS A 309 6.65 -20.32 -4.89
N TYR A 310 6.53 -21.64 -5.00
CA TYR A 310 7.64 -22.54 -4.69
C TYR A 310 8.74 -22.41 -5.75
N LEU A 311 9.95 -22.06 -5.33
CA LEU A 311 11.10 -21.85 -6.24
C LEU A 311 11.99 -23.08 -6.39
N GLY A 312 11.80 -24.09 -5.54
CA GLY A 312 12.64 -25.29 -5.49
C GLY A 312 13.49 -25.38 -4.24
N TYR A 313 14.54 -26.19 -4.32
CA TYR A 313 15.43 -26.51 -3.21
C TYR A 313 16.89 -26.55 -3.62
N GLY A 314 17.78 -26.47 -2.64
CA GLY A 314 19.19 -26.81 -2.79
C GLY A 314 19.84 -27.12 -1.45
N LYS A 315 21.12 -27.50 -1.48
CA LYS A 315 21.85 -28.04 -0.33
C LYS A 315 21.98 -26.99 0.77
N ASP A 316 21.72 -27.39 2.01
CA ASP A 316 21.94 -26.50 3.16
C ASP A 316 23.44 -26.37 3.44
N ALA A 317 24.00 -25.20 3.17
CA ALA A 317 25.40 -24.87 3.45
C ALA A 317 25.63 -24.32 4.87
N SER A 318 24.60 -24.32 5.74
CA SER A 318 24.75 -23.79 7.08
C SER A 318 25.71 -24.65 7.92
N PRO A 319 26.56 -24.03 8.76
CA PRO A 319 27.57 -24.74 9.55
C PRO A 319 26.95 -25.56 10.70
N LYS A 320 25.62 -25.50 10.88
CA LYS A 320 24.91 -26.21 11.94
C LYS A 320 24.49 -27.59 11.41
N PRO A 321 24.92 -28.69 12.04
CA PRO A 321 24.62 -30.03 11.53
C PRO A 321 23.12 -30.35 11.60
N GLY A 322 22.62 -31.09 10.60
CA GLY A 322 21.34 -31.81 10.66
C GLY A 322 20.39 -31.55 9.48
N SER A 323 20.39 -30.35 8.90
CA SER A 323 19.56 -30.03 7.74
C SER A 323 20.27 -30.38 6.43
N LYS A 324 19.52 -31.02 5.55
CA LYS A 324 19.97 -31.53 4.25
C LYS A 324 19.65 -30.56 3.13
N TRP A 325 18.40 -30.09 3.07
CA TRP A 325 17.90 -29.20 2.02
C TRP A 325 17.31 -27.93 2.59
N VAL A 326 17.44 -26.85 1.82
CA VAL A 326 16.67 -25.61 2.00
C VAL A 326 15.71 -25.46 0.85
N HIS A 327 14.43 -25.26 1.19
CA HIS A 327 13.32 -24.99 0.27
C HIS A 327 12.93 -23.53 0.37
N LEU A 328 12.74 -22.88 -0.78
CA LEU A 328 12.40 -21.46 -0.86
C LEU A 328 11.03 -21.25 -1.47
N PHE A 329 10.23 -20.40 -0.82
CA PHE A 329 8.92 -19.98 -1.28
C PHE A 329 8.91 -18.45 -1.40
N GLU A 330 8.70 -17.93 -2.61
CA GLU A 330 8.62 -16.50 -2.87
C GLU A 330 7.24 -15.96 -2.47
N ILE A 331 7.26 -14.91 -1.67
CA ILE A 331 6.11 -14.09 -1.31
C ILE A 331 6.45 -12.61 -1.54
N LYS A 332 5.47 -11.74 -1.31
CA LYS A 332 5.71 -10.30 -1.24
C LYS A 332 5.23 -9.76 0.10
N ILE A 333 6.14 -9.14 0.83
CA ILE A 333 5.81 -8.37 2.03
C ILE A 333 5.91 -6.91 1.63
N LEU A 334 4.78 -6.20 1.64
CA LEU A 334 4.71 -4.79 1.22
C LEU A 334 5.26 -4.54 -0.20
N GLY A 335 4.83 -5.38 -1.15
CA GLY A 335 5.25 -5.27 -2.56
C GLY A 335 6.68 -5.81 -2.83
N ASP A 336 7.56 -5.74 -1.84
CA ASP A 336 8.93 -6.25 -1.94
C ASP A 336 8.98 -7.77 -1.82
N LYS A 337 9.83 -8.39 -2.65
CA LYS A 337 10.02 -9.83 -2.61
C LYS A 337 10.63 -10.26 -1.27
N SER A 338 10.11 -11.35 -0.74
CA SER A 338 10.68 -12.03 0.41
C SER A 338 10.57 -13.54 0.21
N TRP A 339 11.45 -14.30 0.84
CA TRP A 339 11.55 -15.74 0.66
C TRP A 339 11.40 -16.45 1.99
N ILE A 340 10.30 -17.19 2.14
CA ILE A 340 10.11 -18.11 3.26
C ILE A 340 11.07 -19.28 3.08
N VAL A 341 11.78 -19.60 4.16
CA VAL A 341 12.79 -20.64 4.23
C VAL A 341 12.24 -21.82 5.02
N VAL A 342 12.20 -22.99 4.39
CA VAL A 342 11.87 -24.27 5.03
C VAL A 342 13.09 -25.17 4.95
N LYS A 343 13.46 -25.79 6.08
CA LYS A 343 14.58 -26.75 6.13
C LYS A 343 14.05 -28.17 6.15
N GLU A 344 14.63 -29.02 5.32
CA GLU A 344 14.45 -30.47 5.36
C GLU A 344 15.67 -31.12 6.00
N TYR A 345 15.45 -32.03 6.95
CA TYR A 345 16.49 -32.76 7.68
C TYR A 345 16.75 -34.13 7.07
N GLU A 346 17.84 -34.78 7.48
CA GLU A 346 18.22 -36.11 6.96
C GLU A 346 17.16 -37.20 7.22
N ASP A 347 16.35 -37.04 8.26
CA ASP A 347 15.20 -37.91 8.57
C ASP A 347 13.95 -37.61 7.72
N GLY A 348 14.05 -36.64 6.80
CA GLY A 348 12.97 -36.19 5.92
C GLY A 348 11.99 -35.20 6.56
N SER A 349 12.17 -34.87 7.85
CA SER A 349 11.34 -33.88 8.54
C SER A 349 11.54 -32.49 7.94
N LYS A 350 10.45 -31.74 7.80
CA LYS A 350 10.43 -30.39 7.21
C LYS A 350 9.95 -29.40 8.24
N ILE A 351 10.72 -28.34 8.46
CA ILE A 351 10.47 -27.36 9.50
C ILE A 351 10.52 -25.96 8.91
N LEU A 352 9.50 -25.14 9.18
CA LEU A 352 9.53 -23.72 8.89
C LEU A 352 10.73 -23.10 9.62
N TYR A 353 11.64 -22.46 8.92
CA TYR A 353 12.86 -21.94 9.54
C TYR A 353 12.79 -20.43 9.76
N SER A 354 12.70 -19.66 8.67
CA SER A 354 12.74 -18.20 8.73
C SER A 354 12.19 -17.58 7.45
N ILE A 355 12.42 -16.28 7.26
CA ILE A 355 12.11 -15.54 6.05
C ILE A 355 13.20 -14.50 5.79
N SER A 356 13.61 -14.37 4.53
CA SER A 356 14.68 -13.47 4.09
C SER A 356 14.14 -12.42 3.11
N ASP A 357 14.60 -11.18 3.22
CA ASP A 357 14.40 -10.10 2.25
C ASP A 357 15.59 -9.93 1.27
N SER A 358 16.68 -10.66 1.51
CA SER A 358 17.85 -10.60 0.64
C SER A 358 17.75 -11.57 -0.54
N PRO A 359 17.87 -11.10 -1.80
CA PRO A 359 17.92 -11.97 -2.98
C PRO A 359 19.07 -12.97 -2.96
N ASN A 360 20.10 -12.74 -2.15
CA ASN A 360 21.25 -13.66 -2.01
C ASN A 360 20.83 -15.05 -1.55
N ILE A 361 19.69 -15.19 -0.85
CA ILE A 361 19.16 -16.49 -0.43
C ILE A 361 18.90 -17.43 -1.62
N LEU A 362 18.57 -16.86 -2.80
CA LEU A 362 18.33 -17.62 -4.02
C LEU A 362 19.55 -18.39 -4.53
N ASN A 363 20.76 -18.00 -4.12
CA ASN A 363 21.97 -18.73 -4.48
C ASN A 363 21.97 -20.17 -3.95
N GLN A 364 21.22 -20.46 -2.88
CA GLN A 364 21.08 -21.82 -2.34
C GLN A 364 20.45 -22.77 -3.35
N LEU A 365 19.64 -22.29 -4.30
CA LEU A 365 19.00 -23.12 -5.33
C LEU A 365 19.98 -23.63 -6.41
N LYS A 366 21.22 -23.11 -6.45
CA LYS A 366 22.21 -23.45 -7.49
C LYS A 366 22.95 -24.75 -7.20
N GLU A 367 23.03 -25.16 -5.94
CA GLU A 367 23.72 -26.37 -5.50
C GLU A 367 22.68 -27.45 -5.19
N LYS A 368 22.51 -28.41 -6.11
CA LYS A 368 21.57 -29.52 -5.97
C LYS A 368 22.17 -30.74 -5.29
#